data_AF-K7VSZ3-F1
#
_entry.id   AF-K7VSZ3-F1
#
_cell.length_a   1.000
_cell.length_b   1.000
_cell.length_c   1.000
_cell.angle_alpha   90.00
_cell.angle_beta   90.00
_cell.angle_gamma   90.00
#
_symmetry.space_group_name_H-M   'P 1'
#
loop_
_entity.id
_entity.type
_entity.pdbx_description
1 polymer ?
#
loop_
_entity_poly.entity_id
_entity_poly.type
_entity_poly.pdbx_seq_one_letter_code
_entity_poly.pdbx_strand_id
1 'polypeptide(L)'
;MPDSLPEWVFDFMPTRGGYFIGNVSPAHMDFRWFCLGNCISILSSLATPEQASAIMDLVESRWQELVGEMPLKICYPAMEGHEWRIVTGCDPKNTSWSYHNGGTWPVLLWLLTAAAIKTGRPQIARRAIELAESRLLKDSWPEYYDGKLGRFIGKQARKFQTWSIAGYLVARMMLEDPSHLGMISLEEDKQMKPTMKRSASWTC
;
A
#
# COMPACT_ATOMS: atom_id res chain seq x y z
N MET A 1 16.91 6.71 17.59
CA MET A 1 17.48 8.05 17.82
C MET A 1 16.51 9.05 17.18
N PRO A 2 16.03 10.09 17.88
CA PRO A 2 15.13 11.08 17.25
C PRO A 2 15.75 11.72 16.00
N ASP A 3 17.05 12.00 16.03
CA ASP A 3 17.80 12.62 14.92
C ASP A 3 17.97 11.71 13.69
N SER A 4 17.60 10.43 13.79
CA SER A 4 17.63 9.50 12.65
C SER A 4 16.30 9.43 11.90
N LEU A 5 15.30 10.25 12.27
CA LEU A 5 14.05 10.35 11.55
C LEU A 5 14.28 11.00 10.18
N PRO A 6 13.86 10.36 9.07
CA PRO A 6 13.99 10.97 7.75
C PRO A 6 13.14 12.24 7.64
N GLU A 7 13.71 13.31 7.09
CA GLU A 7 13.03 14.61 6.95
C GLU A 7 11.70 14.50 6.19
N TRP A 8 11.67 13.65 5.15
CA TRP A 8 10.48 13.47 4.31
C TRP A 8 9.25 13.03 5.10
N VAL A 9 9.40 12.38 6.26
CA VAL A 9 8.28 11.90 7.09
C VAL A 9 7.46 13.08 7.59
N PHE A 10 8.11 14.19 7.98
CA PHE A 10 7.43 15.37 8.52
C PHE A 10 6.62 16.09 7.44
N ASP A 11 7.14 16.15 6.20
CA ASP A 11 6.44 16.76 5.07
C ASP A 11 5.34 15.86 4.49
N PHE A 12 5.54 14.54 4.57
CA PHE A 12 4.61 13.54 4.05
C PHE A 12 3.42 13.29 4.97
N MET A 13 3.59 13.36 6.29
CA MET A 13 2.49 13.10 7.21
C MET A 13 1.42 14.21 7.15
N PRO A 14 0.16 13.89 6.82
CA PRO A 14 -0.93 14.88 6.87
C PRO A 14 -1.39 15.13 8.31
N THR A 15 -2.16 16.19 8.53
CA THR A 15 -2.81 16.45 9.83
C THR A 15 -3.89 15.43 10.17
N ARG A 16 -4.49 14.79 9.15
CA ARG A 16 -5.43 13.68 9.28
C ARG A 16 -4.99 12.53 8.39
N GLY A 17 -4.79 11.37 9.01
CA GLY A 17 -4.37 10.14 8.33
C GLY A 17 -3.19 9.49 9.04
N GLY A 18 -2.92 8.24 8.70
CA GLY A 18 -1.85 7.46 9.31
C GLY A 18 -1.67 6.11 8.62
N TYR A 19 -0.61 5.40 8.95
CA TYR A 19 -0.32 4.08 8.38
C TYR A 19 0.55 3.26 9.34
N PHE A 20 0.61 1.96 9.11
CA PHE A 20 1.59 1.10 9.74
C PHE A 20 2.95 1.27 9.05
N ILE A 21 3.97 1.62 9.82
CA ILE A 21 5.35 1.73 9.34
C ILE A 21 5.87 0.39 8.82
N GLY A 22 6.79 0.45 7.86
CA GLY A 22 7.24 -0.72 7.10
C GLY A 22 7.98 -1.77 7.92
N ASN A 23 8.73 -1.37 8.95
CA ASN A 23 9.47 -2.32 9.80
C ASN A 23 9.78 -1.72 11.18
N VAL A 24 9.83 -2.58 12.20
CA VAL A 24 10.27 -2.26 13.56
C VAL A 24 11.13 -3.39 14.10
N SER A 25 12.35 -3.08 14.53
CA SER A 25 13.28 -4.01 15.16
C SER A 25 14.22 -3.26 16.11
N PRO A 26 15.07 -3.96 16.90
CA PRO A 26 15.97 -3.29 17.85
C PRO A 26 16.83 -2.21 17.17
N ALA A 27 16.69 -0.97 17.64
CA ALA A 27 17.36 0.22 17.10
C ALA A 27 17.08 0.54 15.61
N HIS A 28 16.00 0.00 15.02
CA HIS A 28 15.66 0.24 13.63
C HIS A 28 14.15 0.38 13.42
N MET A 29 13.76 1.44 12.72
CA MET A 29 12.40 1.65 12.24
C MET A 29 12.46 2.08 10.78
N ASP A 30 11.83 1.32 9.89
CA ASP A 30 11.66 1.70 8.49
C ASP A 30 10.32 2.44 8.37
N PHE A 31 10.40 3.75 8.19
CA PHE A 31 9.23 4.61 8.10
C PHE A 31 8.54 4.52 6.74
N ARG A 32 9.08 3.83 5.73
CA ARG A 32 8.41 3.80 4.42
C ARG A 32 7.00 3.22 4.53
N TRP A 33 6.09 3.81 3.78
CA TRP A 33 4.75 3.28 3.60
C TRP A 33 4.80 2.11 2.62
N PHE A 34 4.10 1.01 2.94
CA PHE A 34 3.96 -0.15 2.05
C PHE A 34 2.49 -0.45 1.80
N CYS A 35 2.10 -0.46 0.51
CA CYS A 35 0.70 -0.57 0.11
C CYS A 35 0.06 -1.88 0.55
N LEU A 36 0.70 -3.01 0.23
CA LEU A 36 0.16 -4.34 0.50
C LEU A 36 -0.04 -4.55 2.00
N GLY A 37 0.95 -4.19 2.81
CA GLY A 37 0.87 -4.33 4.27
C GLY A 37 -0.32 -3.55 4.84
N ASN A 38 -0.48 -2.28 4.47
CA ASN A 38 -1.58 -1.47 4.97
C ASN A 38 -2.95 -1.95 4.47
N CYS A 39 -3.07 -2.40 3.22
CA CYS A 39 -4.33 -2.96 2.70
C CYS A 39 -4.69 -4.27 3.41
N ILE A 40 -3.72 -5.18 3.59
CA ILE A 40 -3.95 -6.45 4.28
C ILE A 40 -4.29 -6.21 5.76
N SER A 41 -3.65 -5.26 6.43
CA SER A 41 -4.00 -4.91 7.81
C SER A 41 -5.45 -4.46 7.95
N ILE A 42 -5.98 -3.73 6.96
CA ILE A 42 -7.41 -3.39 6.91
C ILE A 42 -8.24 -4.66 6.70
N LEU A 43 -7.92 -5.45 5.67
CA LEU A 43 -8.73 -6.62 5.28
C LEU A 43 -8.78 -7.70 6.36
N SER A 44 -7.68 -7.94 7.07
CA SER A 44 -7.58 -8.92 8.15
C SER A 44 -8.17 -8.47 9.49
N SER A 45 -8.67 -7.23 9.58
CA SER A 45 -9.12 -6.60 10.84
C SER A 45 -8.01 -6.43 11.88
N LEU A 46 -6.74 -6.40 11.44
CA LEU A 46 -5.62 -6.02 12.30
C LEU A 46 -5.66 -4.52 12.64
N ALA A 47 -6.00 -3.70 11.65
CA ALA A 47 -6.25 -2.28 11.86
C ALA A 47 -7.61 -2.10 12.56
N THR A 48 -7.65 -1.27 13.62
CA THR A 48 -8.94 -0.83 14.18
C THR A 48 -9.73 -0.01 13.16
N PRO A 49 -11.05 0.21 13.34
CA PRO A 49 -11.84 1.10 12.46
C PRO A 49 -11.18 2.48 12.26
N GLU A 50 -10.66 3.06 13.34
CA GLU A 50 -10.03 4.39 13.31
C GLU A 50 -8.73 4.34 12.51
N GLN A 51 -7.91 3.30 12.68
CA GLN A 51 -6.68 3.11 11.92
C GLN A 51 -6.96 2.85 10.44
N ALA A 52 -7.94 2.02 10.13
CA ALA A 52 -8.35 1.73 8.75
C ALA A 52 -8.88 2.99 8.04
N SER A 53 -9.68 3.79 8.74
CA SER A 53 -10.14 5.09 8.25
C SER A 53 -8.98 6.07 8.07
N ALA A 54 -8.01 6.10 8.98
CA ALA A 54 -6.82 6.94 8.89
C ALA A 54 -5.89 6.55 7.72
N ILE A 55 -5.78 5.26 7.40
CA ILE A 55 -5.06 4.78 6.21
C ILE A 55 -5.72 5.32 4.93
N MET A 56 -7.05 5.33 4.87
CA MET A 56 -7.77 5.87 3.72
C MET A 56 -7.68 7.40 3.65
N ASP A 57 -7.75 8.11 4.78
CA ASP A 57 -7.49 9.56 4.86
C ASP A 57 -6.08 9.90 4.33
N LEU A 58 -5.06 9.05 4.62
CA LEU A 58 -3.71 9.21 4.08
C LEU A 58 -3.67 9.02 2.56
N VAL A 59 -4.30 7.96 2.04
CA VAL A 59 -4.34 7.70 0.59
C VAL A 59 -5.02 8.84 -0.16
N GLU A 60 -6.10 9.39 0.37
CA GLU A 60 -6.79 10.54 -0.24
C GLU A 60 -5.94 11.82 -0.17
N SER A 61 -5.31 12.11 0.98
CA SER A 61 -4.51 13.32 1.17
C SER A 61 -3.18 13.31 0.43
N ARG A 62 -2.55 12.15 0.27
CA ARG A 62 -1.27 11.94 -0.43
C ARG A 62 -1.46 11.16 -1.73
N TRP A 63 -2.56 11.42 -2.42
CA TRP A 63 -2.92 10.72 -3.65
C TRP A 63 -1.84 10.82 -4.73
N GLN A 64 -1.22 11.99 -4.88
CA GLN A 64 -0.20 12.19 -5.92
C GLN A 64 1.06 11.37 -5.65
N GLU A 65 1.45 11.24 -4.38
CA GLU A 65 2.61 10.48 -3.92
C GLU A 65 2.39 8.97 -3.94
N LEU A 66 1.20 8.50 -3.52
CA LEU A 66 0.90 7.07 -3.35
C LEU A 66 0.24 6.43 -4.57
N VAL A 67 -0.42 7.24 -5.42
CA VAL A 67 -1.10 6.80 -6.65
C VAL A 67 -0.48 7.50 -7.86
N GLY A 68 -0.45 8.82 -7.89
CA GLY A 68 0.01 9.57 -9.06
C GLY A 68 -0.91 9.37 -10.27
N GLU A 69 -0.34 8.99 -11.41
CA GLU A 69 -1.03 8.79 -12.70
C GLU A 69 -1.22 7.30 -13.06
N MET A 70 -0.88 6.40 -12.14
CA MET A 70 -1.17 4.96 -12.26
C MET A 70 -1.24 4.34 -10.84
N PRO A 71 -2.33 3.66 -10.47
CA PRO A 71 -2.39 2.94 -9.20
C PRO A 71 -1.54 1.65 -9.22
N LEU A 72 -0.85 1.24 -8.15
CA LEU A 72 -0.49 1.97 -6.91
C LEU A 72 1.01 1.85 -6.67
N LYS A 73 1.60 2.81 -5.98
CA LYS A 73 2.99 2.65 -5.49
C LYS A 73 3.09 1.42 -4.60
N ILE A 74 4.11 0.60 -4.80
CA ILE A 74 4.38 -0.56 -3.92
C ILE A 74 4.85 -0.11 -2.54
N CYS A 75 5.68 0.93 -2.52
CA CYS A 75 6.15 1.61 -1.33
C CYS A 75 6.43 3.09 -1.62
N TYR A 76 6.54 3.90 -0.56
CA TYR A 76 6.90 5.31 -0.65
C TYR A 76 7.72 5.77 0.57
N PRO A 77 8.76 6.62 0.38
CA PRO A 77 9.37 7.00 -0.89
C PRO A 77 10.33 5.92 -1.44
N ALA A 78 10.89 6.16 -2.62
CA ALA A 78 12.01 5.38 -3.13
C ALA A 78 13.33 5.75 -2.41
N MET A 79 14.20 4.76 -2.26
CA MET A 79 15.58 4.96 -1.82
C MET A 79 16.40 5.56 -2.96
N GLU A 80 17.25 6.54 -2.65
CA GLU A 80 18.11 7.24 -3.61
C GLU A 80 19.57 7.31 -3.12
N GLY A 81 20.50 7.64 -4.03
CA GLY A 81 21.88 7.98 -3.67
C GLY A 81 22.62 6.91 -2.86
N HIS A 82 23.03 7.26 -1.64
CA HIS A 82 23.78 6.37 -0.75
C HIS A 82 22.90 5.29 -0.11
N GLU A 83 21.67 5.63 0.25
CA GLU A 83 20.72 4.68 0.82
C GLU A 83 20.46 3.53 -0.17
N TRP A 84 20.20 3.85 -1.43
CA TRP A 84 20.04 2.83 -2.48
C TRP A 84 21.28 1.94 -2.61
N ARG A 85 22.49 2.52 -2.66
CA ARG A 85 23.74 1.76 -2.78
C ARG A 85 23.92 0.76 -1.63
N ILE A 86 23.65 1.20 -0.40
CA ILE A 86 23.85 0.41 0.82
C ILE A 86 22.74 -0.64 0.97
N VAL A 87 21.47 -0.22 0.95
CA VAL A 87 20.34 -1.09 1.28
C VAL A 87 20.09 -2.13 0.19
N THR A 88 20.24 -1.76 -1.08
CA THR A 88 19.98 -2.68 -2.20
C THR A 88 21.22 -3.42 -2.68
N GLY A 89 22.42 -3.04 -2.23
CA GLY A 89 23.68 -3.56 -2.79
C GLY A 89 23.90 -3.14 -4.25
N CYS A 90 23.49 -1.92 -4.61
CA CYS A 90 23.53 -1.39 -5.98
C CYS A 90 22.72 -2.21 -7.01
N ASP A 91 21.56 -2.75 -6.62
CA ASP A 91 20.71 -3.56 -7.50
C ASP A 91 20.17 -2.72 -8.69
N PRO A 92 20.61 -3.01 -9.94
CA PRO A 92 20.28 -2.20 -11.11
C PRO A 92 18.81 -2.31 -11.57
N LYS A 93 18.06 -3.29 -11.05
CA LYS A 93 16.61 -3.42 -11.31
C LYS A 93 15.78 -2.52 -10.40
N ASN A 94 16.29 -2.25 -9.20
CA ASN A 94 15.62 -1.46 -8.16
C ASN A 94 16.17 -0.02 -8.08
N THR A 95 16.43 0.61 -9.23
CA THR A 95 16.77 2.05 -9.27
C THR A 95 15.66 2.91 -8.68
N SER A 96 15.94 4.17 -8.37
CA SER A 96 14.96 5.08 -7.78
C SER A 96 13.67 5.16 -8.59
N TRP A 97 12.53 4.94 -7.92
CA TRP A 97 11.19 4.93 -8.51
C TRP A 97 10.99 3.84 -9.57
N SER A 98 11.65 2.69 -9.41
CA SER A 98 11.55 1.54 -10.31
C SER A 98 11.29 0.25 -9.54
N TYR A 99 10.55 -0.66 -10.17
CA TYR A 99 10.32 -2.03 -9.69
C TYR A 99 9.89 -2.05 -8.20
N HIS A 100 10.64 -2.68 -7.29
CA HIS A 100 10.28 -2.70 -5.87
C HIS A 100 10.65 -1.40 -5.12
N ASN A 101 11.52 -0.56 -5.67
CA ASN A 101 11.98 0.68 -5.05
C ASN A 101 11.12 1.88 -5.48
N GLY A 102 9.87 1.90 -5.02
CA GLY A 102 8.91 2.96 -5.33
C GLY A 102 8.30 2.89 -6.73
N GLY A 103 8.35 1.72 -7.38
CA GLY A 103 7.60 1.47 -8.61
C GLY A 103 6.08 1.41 -8.35
N THR A 104 5.31 1.58 -9.41
CA THR A 104 3.85 1.47 -9.39
C THR A 104 3.41 0.13 -9.96
N TRP A 105 2.55 -0.58 -9.26
CA TRP A 105 2.14 -1.95 -9.56
C TRP A 105 0.62 -2.05 -9.75
N PRO A 106 0.13 -2.24 -10.99
CA PRO A 106 -1.31 -2.35 -11.27
C PRO A 106 -2.01 -3.49 -10.53
N VAL A 107 -1.29 -4.57 -10.23
CA VAL A 107 -1.83 -5.70 -9.45
C VAL A 107 -2.34 -5.26 -8.07
N LEU A 108 -1.82 -4.20 -7.46
CA LEU A 108 -2.26 -3.74 -6.15
C LEU A 108 -3.65 -3.09 -6.17
N LEU A 109 -4.21 -2.81 -7.35
CA LEU A 109 -5.51 -2.18 -7.52
C LEU A 109 -6.65 -2.94 -6.82
N TRP A 110 -6.64 -4.29 -6.86
CA TRP A 110 -7.68 -5.08 -6.21
C TRP A 110 -7.61 -5.01 -4.69
N LEU A 111 -6.41 -4.90 -4.10
CA LEU A 111 -6.22 -4.78 -2.65
C LEU A 111 -6.76 -3.44 -2.15
N LEU A 112 -6.43 -2.35 -2.83
CA LEU A 112 -7.01 -1.04 -2.50
C LEU A 112 -8.51 -1.05 -2.67
N THR A 113 -9.02 -1.69 -3.71
CA THR A 113 -10.47 -1.79 -3.94
C THR A 113 -11.16 -2.52 -2.81
N ALA A 114 -10.67 -3.69 -2.42
CA ALA A 114 -11.21 -4.46 -1.30
C ALA A 114 -11.15 -3.66 0.01
N ALA A 115 -10.01 -3.03 0.32
CA ALA A 115 -9.84 -2.21 1.52
C ALA A 115 -10.77 -0.97 1.51
N ALA A 116 -10.93 -0.33 0.35
CA ALA A 116 -11.81 0.82 0.18
C ALA A 116 -13.29 0.43 0.36
N ILE A 117 -13.71 -0.74 -0.14
CA ILE A 117 -15.06 -1.26 0.10
C ILE A 117 -15.23 -1.56 1.60
N LYS A 118 -14.28 -2.27 2.22
CA LYS A 118 -14.34 -2.64 3.65
C LYS A 118 -14.48 -1.41 4.57
N THR A 119 -13.82 -0.32 4.21
CA THR A 119 -13.84 0.94 4.96
C THR A 119 -15.00 1.86 4.58
N GLY A 120 -15.92 1.42 3.70
CA GLY A 120 -17.06 2.23 3.26
C GLY A 120 -16.69 3.41 2.37
N ARG A 121 -15.55 3.36 1.68
CA ARG A 121 -15.02 4.42 0.80
C ARG A 121 -14.83 3.99 -0.67
N PRO A 122 -15.87 3.44 -1.34
CA PRO A 122 -15.74 2.93 -2.71
C PRO A 122 -15.37 3.99 -3.76
N GLN A 123 -15.50 5.29 -3.46
CA GLN A 123 -15.07 6.38 -4.35
C GLN A 123 -13.55 6.37 -4.61
N ILE A 124 -12.75 5.94 -3.63
CA ILE A 124 -11.29 5.81 -3.79
C ILE A 124 -10.98 4.74 -4.85
N ALA A 125 -11.68 3.59 -4.76
CA ALA A 125 -11.55 2.49 -5.72
C ALA A 125 -11.99 2.90 -7.13
N ARG A 126 -13.16 3.56 -7.26
CA ARG A 126 -13.66 4.08 -8.54
C ARG A 126 -12.63 4.95 -9.25
N ARG A 127 -12.10 5.95 -8.54
CA ARG A 127 -11.08 6.87 -9.06
C ARG A 127 -9.81 6.14 -9.50
N ALA A 128 -9.35 5.16 -8.72
CA ALA A 128 -8.16 4.38 -9.07
C ALA A 128 -8.41 3.51 -10.32
N ILE A 129 -9.56 2.85 -10.40
CA ILE A 129 -9.95 2.02 -11.54
C ILE A 129 -10.06 2.86 -12.82
N GLU A 130 -10.75 4.01 -12.79
CA GLU A 130 -10.86 4.93 -13.94
C GLU A 130 -9.48 5.39 -14.44
N LEU A 131 -8.57 5.69 -13.51
CA LEU A 131 -7.20 6.06 -13.84
C LEU A 131 -6.44 4.90 -14.52
N ALA A 132 -6.57 3.68 -14.01
CA ALA A 132 -5.96 2.50 -14.61
C ALA A 132 -6.53 2.18 -16.01
N GLU A 133 -7.85 2.25 -16.17
CA GLU A 133 -8.57 2.01 -17.44
C GLU A 133 -8.11 2.94 -18.55
N SER A 134 -7.70 4.18 -18.22
CA SER A 134 -7.23 5.15 -19.20
C SER A 134 -5.96 4.72 -19.96
N ARG A 135 -5.18 3.77 -19.39
CA ARG A 135 -3.84 3.42 -19.87
C ARG A 135 -3.52 1.93 -19.96
N LEU A 136 -3.99 1.07 -19.04
CA LEU A 136 -3.53 -0.33 -18.96
C LEU A 136 -3.66 -1.10 -20.28
N LEU A 137 -4.79 -0.96 -20.97
CA LEU A 137 -5.02 -1.61 -22.26
C LEU A 137 -4.08 -1.05 -23.35
N LYS A 138 -3.93 0.28 -23.42
CA LYS A 138 -3.08 0.96 -24.40
C LYS A 138 -1.60 0.56 -24.24
N ASP A 139 -1.18 0.39 -22.99
CA ASP A 139 0.20 0.04 -22.63
C ASP A 139 0.46 -1.49 -22.70
N SER A 140 -0.51 -2.29 -23.14
CA SER A 140 -0.43 -3.75 -23.26
C SER A 140 -0.19 -4.47 -21.92
N TRP A 141 -0.90 -4.04 -20.87
CA TRP A 141 -0.89 -4.64 -19.53
C TRP A 141 0.50 -4.89 -18.94
N PRO A 142 1.30 -3.82 -18.68
CA PRO A 142 2.62 -3.97 -18.10
C PRO A 142 2.61 -4.56 -16.68
N GLU A 143 3.72 -5.21 -16.33
CA GLU A 143 3.99 -5.72 -14.98
C GLU A 143 4.05 -4.62 -13.92
N TYR A 144 4.73 -3.51 -14.23
CA TYR A 144 4.86 -2.33 -13.36
C TYR A 144 5.16 -1.08 -14.18
N TYR A 145 5.09 0.08 -13.52
CA TYR A 145 5.38 1.42 -14.04
C TYR A 145 6.43 2.12 -13.17
N ASP A 146 7.21 2.99 -13.79
CA ASP A 146 8.31 3.71 -13.17
C ASP A 146 8.04 5.22 -13.07
N GLY A 147 8.84 5.86 -12.22
CA GLY A 147 8.84 7.30 -11.97
C GLY A 147 7.92 7.69 -10.81
N LYS A 148 8.18 8.89 -10.26
CA LYS A 148 7.46 9.44 -9.11
C LYS A 148 5.93 9.36 -9.26
N LEU A 149 5.43 9.59 -10.47
CA LEU A 149 4.00 9.56 -10.79
C LEU A 149 3.52 8.29 -11.51
N GLY A 150 4.40 7.30 -11.79
CA GLY A 150 4.02 6.11 -12.57
C GLY A 150 3.73 6.42 -14.05
N ARG A 151 4.40 7.44 -14.61
CA ARG A 151 4.21 7.88 -15.99
C ARG A 151 4.79 6.92 -17.01
N PHE A 152 5.89 6.25 -16.68
CA PHE A 152 6.64 5.46 -17.64
C PHE A 152 6.33 3.98 -17.46
N ILE A 153 6.22 3.21 -18.54
CA ILE A 153 6.20 1.75 -18.45
C ILE A 153 7.52 1.31 -17.80
N GLY A 154 7.46 0.33 -16.89
CA GLY A 154 8.62 -0.09 -16.12
C GLY A 154 9.81 -0.48 -16.98
N LYS A 155 11.01 -0.12 -16.55
CA LYS A 155 12.28 -0.27 -17.29
C LYS A 155 12.51 -1.68 -17.85
N GLN A 156 12.05 -2.69 -17.11
CA GLN A 156 12.08 -4.10 -17.52
C GLN A 156 10.70 -4.77 -17.36
N ALA A 157 9.62 -4.01 -17.47
CA ALA A 157 8.28 -4.55 -17.28
C ALA A 157 7.90 -5.49 -18.42
N ARG A 158 7.43 -6.69 -18.08
CA ARG A 158 6.81 -7.59 -19.04
C ARG A 158 5.43 -7.07 -19.44
N LYS A 159 5.08 -7.21 -20.71
CA LYS A 159 3.72 -6.96 -21.22
C LYS A 159 2.84 -8.19 -20.95
N PHE A 160 1.52 -7.97 -20.96
CA PHE A 160 0.51 -9.01 -20.75
C PHE A 160 0.72 -9.78 -19.44
N GLN A 161 1.15 -9.06 -18.41
CA GLN A 161 1.42 -9.68 -17.13
C GLN A 161 0.09 -10.11 -16.48
N THR A 162 -0.04 -11.41 -16.24
CA THR A 162 -1.30 -12.06 -15.80
C THR A 162 -1.93 -11.37 -14.60
N TRP A 163 -1.14 -11.06 -13.56
CA TRP A 163 -1.68 -10.45 -12.34
C TRP A 163 -2.07 -8.98 -12.49
N SER A 164 -1.58 -8.26 -13.51
CA SER A 164 -1.96 -6.88 -13.78
C SER A 164 -3.34 -6.86 -14.40
N ILE A 165 -3.61 -7.83 -15.29
CA ILE A 165 -4.93 -8.07 -15.86
C ILE A 165 -5.89 -8.56 -14.77
N ALA A 166 -5.53 -9.61 -14.05
CA ALA A 166 -6.38 -10.21 -13.02
C ALA A 166 -6.69 -9.23 -11.88
N GLY A 167 -5.71 -8.44 -11.42
CA GLY A 167 -5.93 -7.43 -10.39
C GLY A 167 -6.93 -6.36 -10.82
N TYR A 168 -6.89 -5.92 -12.08
CA TYR A 168 -7.92 -5.03 -12.63
C TYR A 168 -9.31 -5.70 -12.65
N LEU A 169 -9.41 -6.93 -13.15
CA LEU A 169 -10.69 -7.65 -13.24
C LEU A 169 -11.30 -7.88 -11.85
N VAL A 170 -10.50 -8.31 -10.87
CA VAL A 170 -10.97 -8.51 -9.49
C VAL A 170 -11.45 -7.20 -8.88
N ALA A 171 -10.72 -6.09 -9.10
CA ALA A 171 -11.15 -4.77 -8.64
C ALA A 171 -12.51 -4.38 -9.22
N ARG A 172 -12.73 -4.59 -10.53
CA ARG A 172 -14.03 -4.36 -11.19
C ARG A 172 -15.14 -5.23 -10.61
N MET A 173 -14.92 -6.53 -10.48
CA MET A 173 -15.91 -7.48 -9.96
C MET A 173 -16.32 -7.15 -8.51
N MET A 174 -15.36 -6.77 -7.65
CA MET A 174 -15.66 -6.37 -6.28
C MET A 174 -16.43 -5.04 -6.20
N LEU A 175 -16.16 -4.11 -7.12
CA LEU A 175 -16.87 -2.84 -7.15
C LEU A 175 -18.30 -2.99 -7.69
N GLU A 176 -18.51 -3.88 -8.65
CA GLU A 176 -19.81 -4.23 -9.21
C GLU A 176 -20.67 -5.01 -8.21
N ASP A 177 -20.06 -5.94 -7.47
CA ASP A 177 -20.72 -6.67 -6.37
C ASP A 177 -19.82 -6.70 -5.11
N PRO A 178 -20.05 -5.77 -4.17
CA PRO A 178 -19.34 -5.70 -2.90
C PRO A 178 -19.52 -6.93 -2.00
N SER A 179 -20.50 -7.81 -2.23
CA SER A 179 -20.69 -9.02 -1.43
C SER A 179 -19.50 -9.99 -1.53
N HIS A 180 -18.72 -9.90 -2.61
CA HIS A 180 -17.49 -10.65 -2.79
C HIS A 180 -16.39 -10.34 -1.77
N LEU A 181 -16.48 -9.20 -1.06
CA LEU A 181 -15.47 -8.79 -0.08
C LEU A 181 -15.24 -9.85 1.00
N GLY A 182 -16.30 -10.54 1.44
CA GLY A 182 -16.24 -11.57 2.48
C GLY A 182 -15.36 -12.79 2.14
N MET A 183 -14.96 -12.96 0.87
CA MET A 183 -14.00 -13.99 0.48
C MET A 183 -12.57 -13.68 0.90
N ILE A 184 -12.23 -12.40 1.14
CA ILE A 184 -10.85 -11.95 1.39
C ILE A 184 -10.71 -11.06 2.63
N SER A 185 -11.82 -10.67 3.27
CA SER A 185 -11.80 -9.91 4.52
C SER A 185 -12.29 -10.75 5.69
N LEU A 186 -11.71 -10.50 6.86
CA LEU A 186 -12.26 -10.91 8.13
C LEU A 186 -13.07 -9.75 8.72
N GLU A 187 -14.05 -10.06 9.56
CA GLU A 187 -14.75 -9.06 10.39
C GLU A 187 -13.99 -8.84 11.69
N GLU A 188 -14.35 -7.80 12.44
CA GLU A 188 -13.84 -7.62 13.79
C GLU A 188 -14.39 -8.70 14.71
N ASP A 189 -13.55 -9.17 15.63
CA ASP A 189 -14.02 -10.03 16.71
C ASP A 189 -15.07 -9.26 17.52
N LYS A 190 -16.30 -9.80 17.57
CA LYS A 190 -17.34 -9.29 18.46
C LYS A 190 -16.88 -9.47 19.89
N GLN A 191 -16.26 -8.43 20.47
CA GLN A 191 -15.78 -8.33 21.86
C GLN A 191 -15.60 -9.68 22.55
N MET A 192 -14.49 -10.38 22.29
CA MET A 192 -13.97 -11.27 23.31
C MET A 192 -13.56 -10.38 24.49
N LYS A 193 -14.38 -10.34 25.55
CA LYS A 193 -13.96 -9.75 26.83
C LYS A 193 -12.58 -10.34 27.15
N PRO A 194 -11.51 -9.53 27.24
CA PRO A 194 -10.21 -10.07 27.55
C PRO A 194 -10.29 -10.64 28.95
N THR A 195 -10.17 -11.96 29.07
CA THR A 195 -9.94 -12.60 30.37
C THR A 195 -8.54 -12.20 30.79
N MET A 196 -8.40 -11.05 31.46
CA MET A 196 -7.15 -10.66 32.11
C MET A 196 -6.80 -11.71 33.16
N LYS A 197 -6.04 -12.75 32.77
CA LYS A 197 -5.37 -13.61 33.74
C LYS A 197 -4.13 -12.86 34.20
N ARG A 198 -4.17 -12.35 35.44
CA ARG A 198 -2.97 -11.80 36.11
C ARG A 198 -1.85 -12.83 35.99
N SER A 199 -0.70 -12.41 35.45
CA SER A 199 0.51 -13.20 35.50
C SER A 199 0.88 -13.43 36.97
N ALA A 200 1.04 -14.69 37.38
CA ALA A 200 1.60 -15.02 38.67
C ALA A 200 3.12 -14.80 38.58
N SER A 201 3.57 -13.57 38.78
CA SER A 201 4.97 -13.31 39.08
C SER A 201 5.28 -13.93 40.45
N TRP A 202 6.10 -14.97 40.43
CA TRP A 202 6.65 -15.60 41.63
C TRP A 202 7.54 -14.60 42.36
N THR A 203 7.20 -14.27 43.59
CA THR A 203 8.13 -13.63 44.53
C THR A 203 9.11 -14.70 45.00
N CYS A 204 10.38 -14.53 44.65
CA CYS A 204 11.49 -15.29 45.23
C CYS A 204 11.84 -14.72 46.61
#